data_AF-A0A2H0BU79-F1
#
_entry.id   AF-A0A2H0BU79-F1
#
_cell.length_a   1.000
_cell.length_b   1.000
_cell.length_c   1.000
_cell.angle_alpha   90.00
_cell.angle_beta   90.00
_cell.angle_gamma   90.00
#
_symmetry.space_group_name_H-M   'P 1'
#
loop_
_entity.id
_entity.type
_entity.pdbx_description
1 polymer ?
#
loop_
_entity_poly.entity_id
_entity_poly.type
_entity_poly.pdbx_seq_one_letter_code
_entity_poly.pdbx_strand_id
1 'polypeptide(L)'
;MEVYAVNLVDPSIFPPAAVISDPGSFINILLRFVYLIAGIIAFGLFVGGGLTMIAGANSSDSSKLEKGKHAITYAIIGLVVIFGSYFFIQYIEGIFAIKIL
;
A
#
# COMPACT_ATOMS: atom_id res chain seq x y z
N MET A 1 -38.09 22.65 28.98
CA MET A 1 -37.55 22.86 27.63
C MET A 1 -36.16 22.25 27.64
N GLU A 2 -36.05 20.97 27.31
CA GLU A 2 -34.74 20.32 27.20
C GLU A 2 -34.10 20.79 25.89
N VAL A 3 -32.98 21.49 26.02
CA VAL A 3 -32.22 21.98 24.87
C VAL A 3 -31.49 20.77 24.30
N TYR A 4 -32.03 20.21 23.22
CA TYR A 4 -31.30 19.28 22.37
C TYR A 4 -30.14 20.06 21.74
N ALA A 5 -28.94 19.90 22.29
CA ALA A 5 -27.74 20.30 21.59
C ALA A 5 -27.65 19.42 20.34
N VAL A 6 -27.98 19.98 19.17
CA VAL A 6 -27.62 19.37 17.89
C VAL A 6 -26.11 19.36 17.87
N ASN A 7 -25.52 18.18 18.07
CA ASN A 7 -24.09 17.99 18.02
C ASN A 7 -23.67 18.18 16.56
N LEU A 8 -23.13 19.35 16.22
CA LEU A 8 -22.67 19.66 14.87
C LEU A 8 -21.42 18.84 14.48
N VAL A 9 -20.90 18.05 15.42
CA VAL A 9 -19.83 17.07 15.25
C VAL A 9 -20.42 15.65 15.26
N ASP A 10 -21.59 15.47 14.64
CA ASP A 10 -22.13 14.13 14.38
C ASP A 10 -21.59 13.63 13.02
N PRO A 11 -20.73 12.59 13.00
CA PRO A 11 -20.18 12.00 11.77
C PRO A 11 -21.25 11.50 10.80
N SER A 12 -22.47 11.23 11.28
CA SER A 12 -23.58 10.71 10.49
C SER A 12 -24.31 11.78 9.66
N ILE A 13 -24.09 13.08 9.94
CA ILE A 13 -24.77 14.20 9.27
C ILE A 13 -23.86 14.87 8.22
N PHE A 14 -22.53 14.74 8.37
CA PHE A 14 -21.54 15.18 7.37
C PHE A 14 -20.40 14.16 7.20
N PRO A 15 -20.58 13.13 6.35
CA PRO A 15 -19.58 12.08 6.13
C PRO A 15 -18.18 12.61 5.74
N PRO A 16 -18.04 13.65 4.88
CA PRO A 16 -16.72 14.17 4.51
C PRO A 16 -15.99 14.87 5.66
N ALA A 17 -16.70 15.52 6.59
CA ALA A 17 -16.08 16.21 7.73
C ALA A 17 -15.57 15.20 8.78
N ALA A 18 -16.24 14.06 8.92
CA ALA A 18 -15.75 12.95 9.73
C ALA A 18 -14.47 12.31 9.15
N VAL A 19 -14.33 12.29 7.83
CA VAL A 19 -13.25 11.61 7.10
C VAL A 19 -11.90 12.36 7.18
N ILE A 20 -11.87 13.65 7.51
CA ILE A 20 -10.64 14.46 7.65
C ILE A 20 -10.53 15.15 9.01
N SER A 21 -11.24 14.63 10.01
CA SER A 21 -11.26 15.19 11.37
C SER A 21 -9.95 14.98 12.15
N ASP A 22 -9.10 14.04 11.72
CA ASP A 22 -7.85 13.68 12.38
C ASP A 22 -6.72 13.41 11.36
N PRO A 23 -5.46 13.82 11.63
CA PRO A 23 -4.30 13.51 10.79
C PRO A 23 -4.14 12.02 10.48
N GLY A 24 -4.55 11.12 11.39
CA GLY A 24 -4.53 9.68 11.19
C GLY A 24 -5.51 9.18 10.13
N SER A 25 -6.68 9.84 9.98
CA SER A 25 -7.64 9.48 8.93
C SER A 25 -7.10 9.82 7.53
N PHE A 26 -6.43 10.97 7.40
CA PHE A 26 -5.76 11.36 6.16
C PHE A 26 -4.65 10.37 5.78
N ILE A 27 -3.81 9.97 6.75
CA ILE A 27 -2.77 8.95 6.54
C ILE A 27 -3.40 7.62 6.07
N ASN A 28 -4.48 7.16 6.69
CA ASN A 28 -5.13 5.89 6.33
C ASN A 28 -5.66 5.88 4.90
N ILE A 29 -6.27 6.98 4.47
CA ILE A 29 -6.75 7.13 3.08
C ILE A 29 -5.57 7.08 2.12
N LEU A 30 -4.50 7.84 2.41
CA LEU A 30 -3.30 7.87 1.59
C LEU A 30 -2.66 6.48 1.49
N LEU A 31 -2.49 5.78 2.61
CA LEU A 31 -1.93 4.43 2.65
C LEU A 31 -2.76 3.45 1.80
N ARG A 32 -4.09 3.52 1.85
CA ARG A 32 -4.95 2.68 1.00
C ARG A 32 -4.68 2.89 -0.48
N PHE A 33 -4.55 4.14 -0.93
CA PHE A 33 -4.21 4.45 -2.32
C PHE A 33 -2.79 3.98 -2.68
N VAL A 34 -1.82 4.20 -1.78
CA VAL A 34 -0.44 3.77 -1.97
C VAL A 34 -0.35 2.25 -2.11
N TYR A 35 -0.98 1.48 -1.22
CA TYR A 35 -0.98 0.01 -1.31
C TYR A 35 -1.63 -0.50 -2.60
N LEU A 36 -2.73 0.12 -3.03
CA LEU A 36 -3.40 -0.24 -4.28
C LEU A 36 -2.51 0.03 -5.50
N ILE A 37 -1.93 1.23 -5.60
CA ILE A 37 -1.03 1.61 -6.70
C ILE A 37 0.22 0.74 -6.69
N ALA A 38 0.83 0.54 -5.52
CA ALA A 38 2.04 -0.25 -5.38
C ALA A 38 1.81 -1.72 -5.76
N GLY A 39 0.66 -2.29 -5.39
CA GLY A 39 0.27 -3.65 -5.81
C GLY A 39 0.14 -3.78 -7.33
N ILE A 40 -0.50 -2.81 -7.99
CA ILE A 40 -0.64 -2.79 -9.45
C ILE A 40 0.72 -2.69 -10.14
N ILE A 41 1.60 -1.79 -9.68
CA ILE A 41 2.94 -1.60 -10.24
C ILE A 41 3.79 -2.86 -10.03
N ALA A 42 3.81 -3.41 -8.81
CA ALA A 42 4.56 -4.62 -8.50
C ALA A 42 4.09 -5.80 -9.35
N PHE A 43 2.77 -5.97 -9.53
CA PHE A 43 2.21 -7.01 -10.38
C PHE A 43 2.60 -6.81 -11.86
N GLY A 44 2.51 -5.57 -12.37
CA GLY A 44 2.92 -5.25 -13.74
C GLY A 44 4.39 -5.53 -14.00
N LEU A 45 5.28 -5.17 -13.07
CA LEU A 45 6.71 -5.45 -13.15
C LEU A 45 7.00 -6.95 -13.02
N PHE A 46 6.28 -7.66 -12.16
CA PHE A 46 6.43 -9.10 -11.98
C PHE A 46 6.06 -9.87 -13.24
N VAL A 47 4.88 -9.59 -13.82
CA VAL A 47 4.41 -10.24 -15.04
C VAL A 47 5.26 -9.82 -16.24
N GLY A 48 5.45 -8.51 -16.46
CA GLY A 48 6.25 -8.00 -17.58
C GLY A 48 7.71 -8.41 -17.51
N GLY A 49 8.32 -8.37 -16.32
CA GLY A 49 9.68 -8.84 -16.06
C GLY A 49 9.82 -10.35 -16.27
N GLY A 50 8.86 -11.13 -15.79
CA GLY A 50 8.81 -12.58 -16.01
C GLY A 50 8.73 -12.96 -17.49
N LEU A 51 7.83 -12.32 -18.24
CA LEU A 51 7.71 -12.54 -19.68
C LEU A 51 8.99 -12.13 -20.43
N THR A 52 9.58 -10.99 -20.05
CA THR A 52 10.83 -10.50 -20.65
C THR A 52 12.01 -11.45 -20.35
N MET A 53 12.07 -12.00 -19.14
CA MET A 53 13.08 -12.98 -18.75
C MET A 53 12.95 -14.27 -19.57
N ILE A 54 11.72 -14.79 -19.74
CA ILE A 54 11.47 -16.00 -20.54
C ILE A 54 11.79 -15.76 -22.02
N ALA A 55 11.39 -14.61 -22.57
CA ALA A 55 11.70 -14.24 -23.94
C ALA A 55 13.21 -14.06 -24.16
N GLY A 56 13.90 -13.46 -23.20
CA GLY A 56 15.36 -13.31 -23.18
C GLY A 56 16.11 -14.62 -23.01
N ALA A 57 15.53 -15.62 -22.35
CA ALA A 57 16.16 -16.93 -22.17
C ALA A 57 16.26 -17.75 -23.47
N ASN A 58 15.37 -17.48 -24.44
CA ASN A 58 15.33 -18.17 -25.73
C ASN A 58 16.03 -17.39 -26.86
N SER A 59 16.48 -16.17 -26.58
CA SER A 59 17.22 -15.32 -27.52
C SER A 59 18.68 -15.21 -27.05
N SER A 60 19.64 -15.16 -27.97
CA SER A 60 21.07 -14.98 -27.67
C SER A 60 21.40 -13.58 -27.08
N ASP A 61 20.38 -12.87 -26.61
CA ASP A 61 20.37 -11.45 -26.29
C ASP A 61 20.38 -11.30 -24.76
N SER A 62 21.57 -11.41 -24.18
CA SER A 62 21.82 -11.40 -22.73
C SER A 62 21.22 -10.19 -22.01
N SER A 63 21.09 -9.05 -22.70
CA SER A 63 20.53 -7.83 -22.15
C SER A 63 19.08 -7.98 -21.71
N LYS A 64 18.25 -8.71 -22.47
CA LYS A 64 16.83 -8.92 -22.13
C LYS A 64 16.66 -9.84 -20.94
N LEU A 65 17.53 -10.84 -20.84
CA LEU A 65 17.57 -11.74 -19.69
C LEU A 65 17.91 -10.99 -18.40
N GLU A 66 18.94 -10.14 -18.43
CA GLU A 66 19.31 -9.32 -17.26
C GLU A 66 18.22 -8.33 -16.88
N LYS A 67 17.63 -7.62 -17.85
CA LYS A 67 16.51 -6.70 -17.61
C LYS A 67 15.31 -7.40 -16.97
N GLY A 68 14.93 -8.58 -17.47
CA GLY A 68 13.86 -9.39 -16.90
C GLY A 68 14.13 -9.81 -15.47
N LYS A 69 15.36 -10.29 -15.19
CA LYS A 69 15.80 -10.61 -13.81
C LYS A 69 15.72 -9.40 -12.90
N HIS A 70 16.25 -8.25 -13.32
CA HIS A 70 16.19 -7.03 -12.52
C HIS A 70 14.75 -6.61 -12.24
N ALA A 71 13.87 -6.62 -13.25
CA ALA A 71 12.46 -6.26 -13.07
C ALA A 71 11.77 -7.15 -12.03
N ILE A 72 12.00 -8.47 -12.07
CA ILE A 72 11.45 -9.41 -11.08
C ILE A 72 12.05 -9.14 -9.69
N THR A 73 13.35 -8.93 -9.59
CA THR A 73 14.02 -8.61 -8.30
C THR A 73 13.43 -7.35 -7.67
N TYR A 74 13.25 -6.28 -8.44
CA TYR A 74 12.64 -5.04 -7.94
C TYR A 74 11.17 -5.22 -7.57
N ALA A 75 10.42 -6.03 -8.34
CA ALA A 75 9.03 -6.36 -8.00
C ALA A 75 8.94 -7.11 -6.66
N ILE A 76 9.82 -8.09 -6.43
CA ILE A 76 9.88 -8.84 -5.18
C ILE A 76 10.29 -7.93 -4.02
N ILE A 77 11.33 -7.10 -4.18
CA ILE A 77 11.76 -6.16 -3.14
C ILE A 77 10.61 -5.21 -2.77
N GLY A 78 9.91 -4.64 -3.75
CA GLY A 78 8.76 -3.78 -3.50
C GLY A 78 7.66 -4.49 -2.73
N LEU A 79 7.35 -5.74 -3.10
CA LEU A 79 6.37 -6.57 -2.39
C LEU A 79 6.80 -6.84 -0.93
N VAL A 80 8.07 -7.18 -0.70
CA VAL A 80 8.63 -7.42 0.63
C VAL A 80 8.58 -6.17 1.48
N VAL A 81 8.82 -4.98 0.91
CA VAL A 81 8.71 -3.71 1.65
C VAL A 81 7.28 -3.45 2.11
N ILE A 82 6.29 -3.69 1.24
CA ILE A 82 4.86 -3.55 1.59
C ILE A 82 4.48 -4.50 2.72
N PHE A 83 4.82 -5.79 2.59
CA PHE A 83 4.55 -6.77 3.63
C PHE A 83 5.35 -6.48 4.92
N GLY A 84 6.60 -6.06 4.80
CA GLY A 84 7.46 -5.68 5.92
C GLY A 84 6.87 -4.52 6.72
N SER A 85 6.30 -3.52 6.04
CA SER A 85 5.65 -2.39 6.69
C SER A 85 4.52 -2.82 7.63
N TYR A 86 3.76 -3.87 7.28
CA TYR A 86 2.72 -4.42 8.15
C TYR A 86 3.33 -5.00 9.44
N PHE A 87 4.41 -5.78 9.31
CA PHE A 87 5.11 -6.34 10.47
C PHE A 87 5.66 -5.25 11.39
N PHE A 88 6.18 -4.15 10.83
CA PHE A 88 6.67 -3.01 11.62
C PHE A 88 5.55 -2.37 12.45
N ILE A 89 4.36 -2.15 11.85
CA ILE A 89 3.21 -1.58 12.57
C ILE A 89 2.79 -2.52 13.70
N GLN A 90 2.64 -3.81 13.41
CA GLN A 90 2.25 -4.81 14.41
C GLN A 90 3.24 -4.91 15.58
N TYR A 91 4.54 -4.74 15.31
CA TYR A 91 5.57 -4.70 16.35
C TYR A 91 5.42 -3.48 17.27
N ILE A 92 5.07 -2.31 16.71
CA ILE A 92 4.82 -1.09 17.47
C ILE A 92 3.54 -1.24 18.31
N GLU A 93 2.47 -1.79 17.75
CA GLU A 93 1.24 -2.06 18.50
C GLU A 93 1.46 -2.98 19.70
N GLY A 94 2.29 -4.01 19.54
CA GLY A 94 2.64 -4.95 20.61
C GLY A 94 3.40 -4.28 21.77
N ILE A 95 4.25 -3.29 21.49
CA ILE A 95 5.02 -2.56 22.51
C ILE A 95 4.17 -1.48 23.19
N PHE A 96 3.35 -0.75 22.41
CA PHE A 96 2.59 0.39 22.91
C PHE A 96 1.17 0.03 23.38
N ALA A 97 0.72 -1.21 23.20
CA ALA A 97 -0.63 -1.69 23.52
C ALA A 97 -1.77 -0.82 22.93
N ILE A 98 -1.47 -0.12 21.84
CA ILE A 98 -2.41 0.70 21.08
C ILE A 98 -2.65 -0.02 19.75
N LYS A 99 -3.91 -0.16 19.35
CA LYS A 99 -4.28 -0.74 18.07
C LYS A 99 -4.39 0.37 17.01
N ILE A 100 -3.51 0.35 16.04
CA ILE A 100 -3.36 1.36 14.98
C ILE A 100 -3.98 0.84 13.66
N LEU A 101 -3.97 -0.48 13.47
CA LEU A 101 -4.46 -1.20 12.29
C LEU A 101 -5.70 -2.06 12.57
#